data_AF-A0AAV6AFX5-F1
#
_entry.id   AF-A0AAV6AFX5-F1
#
_cell.length_a   1.000
_cell.length_b   1.000
_cell.length_c   1.000
_cell.angle_alpha   90.00
_cell.angle_beta   90.00
_cell.angle_gamma   90.00
#
_symmetry.space_group_name_H-M   'P 1'
#
loop_
_entity.id
_entity.type
_entity.pdbx_description
1 polymer ?
#
loop_
_entity_poly.entity_id
_entity_poly.type
_entity_poly.pdbx_seq_one_letter_code
_entity_poly.pdbx_strand_id
1 'polypeptide(L)'
;TTFSDPLREIEKLRDLYHRLAEARRDSGQDVIPFHRFAELVKTQVSTMKEKGSPEVAFRVAVKDGKLRFTARALRGSSKGKE
;
A
#
# COMPACT_ATOMS: atom_id res chain seq x y z
N THR A 1 2.66 3.81 -5.49
CA THR A 1 3.50 2.62 -5.72
C THR A 1 2.60 1.42 -5.94
N THR A 2 2.84 0.60 -6.95
CA THR A 2 2.09 -0.64 -7.19
C THR A 2 2.89 -1.84 -6.71
N PHE A 3 2.19 -2.87 -6.23
CA PHE A 3 2.76 -4.13 -5.78
C PHE A 3 1.99 -5.29 -6.41
N SER A 4 2.72 -6.20 -7.02
CA SER A 4 2.24 -7.54 -7.39
C SER A 4 2.70 -8.56 -6.35
N ASP A 5 3.93 -8.39 -5.84
CA ASP A 5 4.51 -9.22 -4.80
C ASP A 5 5.43 -8.40 -3.87
N PRO A 6 4.94 -7.97 -2.69
CA PRO A 6 5.69 -7.08 -1.82
C PRO A 6 6.96 -7.71 -1.23
N LEU A 7 7.08 -9.04 -1.22
CA LEU A 7 8.28 -9.74 -0.74
C LEU A 7 9.38 -9.77 -1.82
N ARG A 8 9.00 -9.78 -3.09
CA ARG A 8 9.95 -9.60 -4.21
C ARG A 8 10.28 -8.14 -4.47
N GLU A 9 9.40 -7.24 -4.07
CA GLU A 9 9.51 -5.79 -4.28
C GLU A 9 9.91 -5.02 -3.01
N ILE A 10 10.85 -5.58 -2.22
CA ILE A 10 11.31 -5.02 -0.92
C ILE A 10 11.77 -3.56 -1.05
N GLU A 11 12.44 -3.20 -2.14
CA GLU A 11 12.89 -1.82 -2.34
C GLU A 11 11.73 -0.84 -2.48
N LYS A 12 10.71 -1.20 -3.28
CA LYS A 12 9.47 -0.41 -3.39
C LYS A 12 8.72 -0.35 -2.06
N LEU A 13 8.77 -1.43 -1.29
CA LEU A 13 8.14 -1.50 0.03
C LEU A 13 8.83 -0.58 1.03
N ARG A 14 10.17 -0.54 1.04
CA ARG A 14 10.98 0.37 1.86
C ARG A 14 10.75 1.82 1.47
N ASP A 15 10.72 2.14 0.18
CA ASP A 15 10.41 3.48 -0.30
C ASP A 15 8.99 3.93 0.09
N LEU A 16 7.98 3.06 -0.09
CA LEU A 16 6.61 3.35 0.34
C LEU A 16 6.53 3.57 1.85
N TYR A 17 7.25 2.76 2.63
CA TYR A 17 7.35 2.90 4.08
C TYR A 17 7.98 4.22 4.47
N HIS A 18 9.08 4.63 3.83
CA HIS A 18 9.75 5.89 4.12
C HIS A 18 8.79 7.07 3.94
N ARG A 19 8.09 7.12 2.80
CA ARG A 19 7.07 8.15 2.54
C ARG A 19 5.94 8.14 3.56
N LEU A 20 5.49 6.97 4.00
CA LEU A 20 4.47 6.84 5.03
C LEU A 20 4.97 7.33 6.39
N ALA A 21 6.19 6.95 6.77
CA ALA A 21 6.82 7.30 8.03
C ALA A 21 7.09 8.81 8.14
N GLU A 22 7.61 9.41 7.07
CA GLU A 22 7.78 10.86 6.97
C GLU A 22 6.43 11.57 7.12
N ALA A 23 5.41 11.12 6.40
CA ALA A 23 4.09 11.73 6.46
C ALA A 23 3.38 11.54 7.82
N ARG A 24 3.58 10.39 8.48
CA ARG A 24 3.15 10.13 9.87
C ARG A 24 3.80 11.14 10.81
N ARG A 25 5.12 11.28 10.72
CA ARG A 25 5.91 12.19 11.56
C ARG A 25 5.49 13.65 11.38
N ASP A 26 5.28 14.08 10.14
CA ASP A 26 4.79 15.43 9.79
C ASP A 26 3.38 15.69 10.35
N SER A 27 2.52 14.67 10.35
CA SER A 27 1.18 14.72 10.93
C SER A 27 1.16 14.57 12.47
N GLY A 28 2.32 14.48 13.13
CA GLY A 28 2.42 14.22 14.56
C GLY A 28 1.91 12.83 15.00
N GLN A 29 1.80 11.89 14.06
CA GLN A 29 1.39 10.51 14.33
C GLN A 29 2.60 9.60 14.54
N ASP A 30 2.38 8.56 15.35
CA ASP A 30 3.39 7.56 15.62
C ASP A 30 3.72 6.75 14.35
N VAL A 31 5.03 6.56 14.13
CA VAL A 31 5.57 5.81 13.00
C VAL A 31 5.50 4.33 13.33
N ILE A 32 4.70 3.58 12.57
CA ILE A 32 4.63 2.13 12.73
C ILE A 32 5.95 1.46 12.33
N PRO A 33 6.35 0.34 12.93
CA PRO A 33 7.54 -0.38 12.51
C PRO A 33 7.44 -0.96 11.10
N PHE A 34 8.57 -1.03 10.38
CA PHE A 34 8.61 -1.58 9.02
C PHE A 34 8.05 -2.99 8.90
N HIS A 35 8.37 -3.89 9.85
CA HIS A 35 7.89 -5.27 9.84
C HIS A 35 6.35 -5.36 9.96
N ARG A 36 5.73 -4.50 10.78
CA ARG A 36 4.27 -4.39 10.88
C ARG A 36 3.65 -3.85 9.60
N PHE A 37 4.29 -2.85 8.99
CA PHE A 37 3.85 -2.30 7.71
C PHE A 37 3.95 -3.33 6.57
N ALA A 38 5.04 -4.08 6.52
CA ALA A 38 5.26 -5.12 5.52
C ALA A 38 4.19 -6.21 5.61
N GLU A 39 3.85 -6.66 6.83
CA GLU A 39 2.76 -7.60 7.08
C GLU A 39 1.40 -7.05 6.60
N LEU A 40 1.10 -5.77 6.87
CA LEU A 40 -0.14 -5.14 6.41
C LEU A 40 -0.23 -5.09 4.88
N VAL A 41 0.84 -4.68 4.21
CA VAL A 41 0.89 -4.61 2.74
C VAL A 41 0.77 -6.02 2.15
N LYS A 42 1.50 -7.00 2.70
CA LYS A 42 1.44 -8.40 2.28
C LYS A 42 0.01 -8.96 2.40
N THR A 43 -0.64 -8.78 3.54
CA THR A 43 -2.02 -9.24 3.76
C THR A 43 -2.99 -8.58 2.77
N GLN A 44 -2.90 -7.26 2.57
CA GLN A 44 -3.74 -6.53 1.61
C GLN A 44 -3.52 -7.01 0.17
N VAL A 45 -2.28 -7.22 -0.26
CA VAL A 45 -1.97 -7.74 -1.60
C VAL A 45 -2.49 -9.17 -1.74
N SER A 46 -2.30 -10.04 -0.74
CA SER A 46 -2.80 -11.40 -0.74
C SER A 46 -4.32 -11.44 -0.88
N THR A 47 -5.05 -10.69 -0.05
CA THR A 47 -6.52 -10.63 -0.11
C THR A 47 -7.04 -10.10 -1.44
N MET A 48 -6.39 -9.09 -2.03
CA MET A 48 -6.78 -8.56 -3.34
C MET A 48 -6.46 -9.54 -4.48
N LYS A 49 -5.34 -10.28 -4.36
CA LYS A 49 -4.96 -11.33 -5.31
C LYS A 49 -5.93 -12.50 -5.29
N GLU A 50 -6.38 -12.93 -4.11
CA GLU A 50 -7.46 -13.92 -3.95
C GLU A 50 -8.78 -13.46 -4.59
N LYS A 51 -9.05 -12.14 -4.57
CA LYS A 51 -10.20 -11.53 -5.26
C LYS A 51 -10.00 -11.37 -6.77
N GLY A 52 -8.92 -11.89 -7.35
CA GLY A 52 -8.62 -11.83 -8.78
C GLY A 52 -7.98 -10.52 -9.25
N SER A 53 -7.43 -9.72 -8.33
CA SER A 53 -6.67 -8.51 -8.67
C SER A 53 -5.17 -8.77 -8.48
N PRO A 54 -4.41 -9.02 -9.56
CA PRO A 54 -3.01 -9.43 -9.45
C PRO A 54 -2.08 -8.30 -8.97
N GLU A 55 -2.55 -7.04 -9.04
CA GLU A 55 -1.77 -5.86 -8.69
C GLU A 55 -2.56 -4.95 -7.76
N VAL A 56 -1.87 -4.36 -6.78
CA VAL A 56 -2.46 -3.41 -5.84
C VAL A 56 -1.64 -2.12 -5.85
N ALA A 57 -2.30 -1.01 -6.15
CA ALA A 57 -1.74 0.33 -6.04
C ALA A 57 -1.94 0.88 -4.63
N PHE A 58 -0.83 1.16 -3.95
CA PHE A 58 -0.81 1.87 -2.69
C PHE A 58 -0.47 3.35 -2.92
N ARG A 59 -1.23 4.22 -2.27
CA ARG A 59 -1.06 5.67 -2.29
C ARG A 59 -1.03 6.21 -0.87
N VAL A 60 -0.01 7.01 -0.61
CA VAL A 60 0.16 7.84 0.58
C VAL A 60 -0.17 9.27 0.18
N ALA A 61 -1.13 9.89 0.84
CA ALA A 61 -1.49 11.29 0.63
C ALA A 61 -1.67 11.97 1.98
N VAL A 62 -1.15 13.18 2.15
CA VAL A 62 -1.45 14.02 3.31
C VAL A 62 -2.48 15.05 2.87
N LYS A 63 -3.62 15.10 3.55
CA LYS A 63 -4.65 16.11 3.31
C LYS A 63 -5.12 16.65 4.66
N ASP A 64 -5.08 17.97 4.84
CA ASP A 64 -5.52 18.60 6.09
C ASP A 64 -4.74 18.12 7.33
N GLY A 65 -3.43 17.90 7.19
CA GLY A 65 -2.60 17.30 8.26
C GLY A 65 -2.99 15.86 8.61
N LYS A 66 -3.86 15.22 7.83
CA LYS A 66 -4.26 13.82 7.99
C LYS A 66 -3.66 12.97 6.89
N LEU A 67 -2.85 12.01 7.31
CA LEU A 67 -2.35 10.95 6.46
C LEU A 67 -3.50 10.04 5.99
N ARG A 68 -3.65 9.91 4.68
CA ARG A 68 -4.51 8.93 4.01
C ARG A 68 -3.65 7.90 3.32
N PHE A 69 -3.71 6.68 3.84
CA PHE A 69 -3.16 5.50 3.19
C PHE A 69 -4.29 4.76 2.49
N THR A 70 -4.19 4.66 1.16
CA THR A 70 -5.21 4.01 0.33
C THR A 70 -4.59 2.90 -0.49
N ALA A 71 -5.28 1.76 -0.54
CA ALA A 71 -4.92 0.64 -1.40
C ALA A 71 -6.04 0.46 -2.43
N ARG A 72 -5.67 0.33 -3.70
CA ARG A 72 -6.59 0.16 -4.81
C ARG A 72 -6.13 -1.01 -5.64
N ALA A 73 -6.96 -2.03 -5.75
CA ALA A 73 -6.75 -3.12 -6.69
C ALA A 73 -6.67 -2.56 -8.13
N LEU A 74 -5.55 -2.81 -8.79
CA LEU A 74 -5.42 -2.67 -10.21
C LEU A 74 -5.84 -3.99 -10.82
N ARG A 75 -7.03 -3.96 -11.41
CA ARG A 75 -7.56 -5.11 -12.12
C ARG A 75 -6.82 -5.19 -13.46
N GLY A 76 -6.07 -6.27 -13.68
CA GLY A 76 -5.84 -6.73 -15.04
C GLY A 76 -7.21 -6.96 -15.66
N SER A 77 -7.54 -6.24 -16.74
CA SER A 77 -8.82 -6.25 -17.45
C SER A 77 -9.66 -7.48 -17.20
N SER A 78 -10.73 -7.35 -16.42
CA SER A 78 -11.82 -8.31 -16.55
C SER A 78 -13.15 -7.61 -16.68
N LYS A 79 -13.18 -6.48 -17.40
CA LYS A 79 -14.40 -5.88 -17.97
C LYS A 79 -15.47 -5.48 -16.94
N GLY A 80 -16.19 -4.42 -17.23
CA GLY A 80 -17.46 -4.19 -16.55
C GLY A 80 -18.36 -5.41 -16.74
N LYS A 81 -19.36 -5.50 -15.87
CA LYS A 81 -20.59 -6.25 -16.09
C LYS A 81 -20.96 -6.29 -17.58
N GLU A 82 -21.43 -7.45 -18.04
CA GLU A 82 -22.64 -7.52 -18.86
C GLU A 82 -23.40 -8.78 -18.46
#